data_AF-A0A349Q315-F1
#
_entry.id   AF-A0A349Q315-F1
#
_cell.length_a   1.000
_cell.length_b   1.000
_cell.length_c   1.000
_cell.angle_alpha   90.00
_cell.angle_beta   90.00
_cell.angle_gamma   90.00
#
_symmetry.space_group_name_H-M   'P 1'
#
loop_
_entity.id
_entity.type
_entity.pdbx_description
1 polymer ?
#
loop_
_entity_poly.entity_id
_entity_poly.type
_entity_poly.pdbx_seq_one_letter_code
_entity_poly.pdbx_strand_id
1 'polypeptide(L)'
;TACWLHECGITGNGNWNFGSHKREDFVEIAGSEGKITFSIFENNPIVLSNDEGETELFIEHPENVQLHHVERIREQLLGNSQHPSNGLTASHTSWFMDKILRNI
;
A
#
# COMPACT_ATOMS: atom_id res chain seq x y z
N THR A 1 3.55 13.67 -9.41
CA THR A 1 2.18 13.27 -9.05
C THR A 1 1.55 12.45 -10.17
N ALA A 2 0.66 11.53 -9.82
CA ALA A 2 -0.17 10.75 -10.73
C ALA A 2 -1.61 10.69 -10.20
N CYS A 3 -2.59 10.55 -11.10
CA CYS A 3 -3.98 10.27 -10.78
C CYS A 3 -4.47 9.15 -11.71
N TRP A 4 -5.34 8.27 -11.21
CA TRP A 4 -5.88 7.16 -11.98
C TRP A 4 -7.31 6.82 -11.53
N LEU A 5 -8.01 6.08 -12.39
CA LEU A 5 -9.38 5.60 -12.18
C LEU A 5 -9.38 4.08 -12.35
N HIS A 6 -9.84 3.36 -11.34
CA HIS A 6 -10.09 1.93 -11.41
C HIS A 6 -11.36 1.63 -12.22
N GLU A 7 -11.45 0.44 -12.80
CA GLU A 7 -12.64 0.00 -13.56
C GLU A 7 -13.94 0.06 -12.74
N CYS A 8 -13.85 -0.16 -11.44
CA CYS A 8 -14.97 -0.06 -10.50
C CYS A 8 -15.36 1.38 -10.13
N GLY A 9 -14.72 2.39 -10.71
CA GLY A 9 -15.02 3.81 -10.47
C GLY A 9 -14.27 4.44 -9.29
N ILE A 10 -13.46 3.67 -8.54
CA ILE A 10 -12.62 4.21 -7.46
C ILE A 10 -11.47 5.00 -8.07
N THR A 11 -11.21 6.20 -7.54
CA THR A 11 -10.07 7.03 -7.96
C THR A 11 -8.89 6.87 -7.02
N GLY A 12 -7.67 6.97 -7.56
CA GLY A 12 -6.46 7.08 -6.78
C GLY A 12 -5.59 8.24 -7.24
N ASN A 13 -4.77 8.75 -6.31
CA ASN A 13 -3.74 9.73 -6.62
C ASN A 13 -2.50 9.45 -5.78
N GLY A 14 -1.33 9.91 -6.25
CA GLY A 14 -0.06 9.69 -5.56
C GLY A 14 0.96 10.76 -5.93
N ASN A 15 1.77 11.15 -4.95
CA ASN A 15 2.86 12.11 -5.14
C ASN A 15 4.14 11.57 -4.47
N TRP A 16 5.25 11.62 -5.22
CA TRP A 16 6.57 11.25 -4.74
C TRP A 16 7.52 12.40 -5.06
N ASN A 17 7.99 13.08 -4.01
CA ASN A 17 8.90 14.21 -4.15
C ASN A 17 10.10 14.06 -3.21
N PHE A 18 11.21 13.53 -3.73
CA PHE A 18 12.47 13.37 -3.00
C PHE A 18 13.22 14.69 -2.76
N GLY A 19 12.78 15.79 -3.36
CA GLY A 19 13.29 17.14 -3.12
C GLY A 19 12.43 17.97 -2.16
N SER A 20 11.39 17.37 -1.56
CA SER A 20 10.55 18.06 -0.58
C SER A 20 11.36 18.43 0.68
N HIS A 21 11.10 19.61 1.24
CA HIS A 21 11.67 20.01 2.54
C HIS A 21 11.12 19.14 3.69
N LYS A 22 9.85 18.74 3.60
CA LYS A 22 9.17 17.94 4.60
C LYS A 22 9.25 16.46 4.20
N ARG A 23 9.72 15.61 5.13
CA ARG A 23 9.54 14.16 5.04
C ARG A 23 8.08 13.83 5.33
N GLU A 24 7.44 13.15 4.40
CA GLU A 24 6.03 12.78 4.50
C GLU A 24 5.83 11.38 3.95
N ASP A 25 5.11 10.57 4.71
CA ASP A 25 4.68 9.23 4.36
C ASP A 25 3.26 9.06 4.89
N PHE A 26 2.32 9.21 3.97
CA PHE A 26 0.91 9.33 4.27
C PHE A 26 0.11 8.62 3.20
N VAL A 27 -0.74 7.71 3.66
CA VAL A 27 -1.72 7.00 2.84
C VAL A 27 -3.10 7.31 3.41
N GLU A 28 -4.05 7.61 2.54
CA GLU A 28 -5.46 7.79 2.90
C GLU A 28 -6.32 6.90 2.01
N ILE A 29 -7.24 6.18 2.64
CA ILE A 29 -8.32 5.44 1.98
C ILE A 29 -9.63 6.11 2.42
N ALA A 30 -10.24 6.85 1.51
CA ALA A 30 -11.53 7.50 1.75
C ALA A 30 -12.69 6.60 1.31
N GLY A 31 -13.68 6.44 2.19
CA GLY A 31 -14.92 5.72 1.95
C GLY A 31 -16.14 6.61 2.22
N SER A 32 -17.33 6.06 1.99
CA SER A 32 -18.59 6.78 2.23
C SER A 32 -18.89 7.00 3.72
N GLU A 33 -18.30 6.19 4.60
CA GLU A 33 -18.58 6.18 6.04
C GLU A 33 -17.40 6.68 6.88
N GLY A 34 -16.39 7.25 6.23
CA GLY A 34 -15.18 7.73 6.91
C GLY A 34 -13.93 7.50 6.09
N LYS A 35 -12.78 7.55 6.76
CA LYS A 35 -11.48 7.35 6.13
C LYS A 35 -10.50 6.64 7.05
N ILE A 36 -9.54 5.95 6.43
CA ILE A 36 -8.42 5.33 7.10
C ILE A 36 -7.14 6.04 6.67
N THR A 37 -6.32 6.48 7.62
CA THR A 37 -5.00 7.05 7.37
C THR A 37 -3.91 6.22 8.05
N PHE A 38 -2.76 6.08 7.39
CA PHE A 38 -1.61 5.34 7.92
C PHE A 38 -0.32 5.73 7.19
N SER A 39 0.80 5.21 7.67
CA SER A 39 2.12 5.36 7.07
C SER A 39 2.68 4.00 6.64
N ILE A 40 3.50 3.97 5.59
CA ILE A 40 4.14 2.74 5.11
C ILE A 40 5.44 2.43 5.86
N PHE A 41 6.21 3.47 6.15
CA PHE A 41 7.56 3.44 6.73
C PHE A 41 7.65 4.17 8.07
N GLU A 42 6.77 5.14 8.35
CA GLU A 42 6.72 5.79 9.65
C GLU A 42 5.97 4.91 10.67
N ASN A 43 6.36 5.02 11.92
CA ASN A 43 5.78 4.26 13.03
C ASN A 43 4.56 5.01 13.61
N ASN A 44 3.62 5.37 12.73
CA ASN A 44 2.38 6.03 13.09
C ASN A 44 1.24 5.01 13.24
N PRO A 45 0.26 5.23 14.12
CA PRO A 45 -0.92 4.36 14.18
C PRO A 45 -1.71 4.41 12.87
N ILE A 46 -2.46 3.34 12.61
CA ILE A 46 -3.57 3.39 11.66
C ILE A 46 -4.70 4.16 12.34
N VAL A 47 -5.21 5.20 11.70
CA VAL A 47 -6.31 6.01 12.23
C VAL A 47 -7.55 5.81 11.38
N LEU A 48 -8.65 5.38 12.01
CA LEU A 48 -9.99 5.38 11.42
C LEU A 48 -10.71 6.64 11.91
N SER A 49 -11.14 7.50 10.99
CA SER A 49 -11.97 8.68 11.30
C SER A 49 -13.35 8.53 10.65
N ASN A 50 -14.41 8.60 11.44
CA ASN A 50 -15.81 8.53 11.00
C ASN A 50 -16.74 9.43 11.86
N ASP A 51 -18.05 9.30 11.71
CA ASP A 51 -19.04 10.09 12.47
C ASP A 51 -19.02 9.83 13.99
N GLU A 52 -18.44 8.70 14.42
CA GLU A 52 -18.28 8.35 15.84
C GLU A 52 -16.99 8.93 16.45
N GLY A 53 -16.10 9.50 15.62
CA GLY A 53 -14.84 10.11 16.02
C GLY A 53 -13.63 9.41 15.40
N GLU A 54 -12.49 9.47 16.09
CA GLU A 54 -11.24 8.86 15.66
C GLU A 54 -10.88 7.66 16.55
N THR A 55 -10.50 6.55 15.91
CA THR A 55 -9.98 5.35 16.56
C THR A 55 -8.59 5.06 16.04
N GLU A 56 -7.63 4.93 16.94
CA GLU A 56 -6.24 4.59 16.62
C GLU A 56 -5.96 3.11 16.88
N LEU A 57 -5.28 2.47 15.92
CA LEU A 57 -4.73 1.14 16.06
C LEU A 57 -3.21 1.21 15.82
N PHE A 58 -2.44 1.04 16.88
CA PHE A 58 -1.00 0.94 16.78
C PHE A 58 -0.58 -0.51 16.47
N ILE A 59 0.21 -0.68 15.42
CA ILE A 59 0.77 -1.98 15.02
C ILE A 59 2.30 -1.83 15.03
N GLU A 60 2.96 -2.56 15.91
CA GLU A 60 4.43 -2.58 15.93
C GLU A 60 4.96 -3.19 14.63
N HIS A 61 6.00 -2.57 14.08
CA HIS A 61 6.74 -3.20 12.99
C HIS A 61 7.32 -4.54 13.45
N PRO A 62 7.21 -5.60 12.63
CA PRO A 62 7.87 -6.86 12.94
C PRO A 62 9.39 -6.67 12.96
N GLU A 63 10.09 -7.42 13.81
CA GLU A 63 11.56 -7.44 13.85
C GLU A 63 12.15 -7.67 12.45
N ASN A 64 11.55 -8.61 11.70
CA ASN A 64 11.95 -8.98 10.36
C ASN A 64 10.81 -8.77 9.37
N VAL A 65 10.79 -7.60 8.71
CA VAL A 65 9.74 -7.20 7.74
C VAL A 65 9.49 -8.24 6.65
N GLN A 66 10.55 -8.91 6.16
CA GLN A 66 10.46 -9.86 5.06
C GLN A 66 10.20 -11.31 5.49
N LEU A 67 10.20 -11.62 6.79
CA LEU A 67 10.12 -12.99 7.30
C LEU A 67 8.94 -13.76 6.68
N HIS A 68 7.73 -13.21 6.80
CA HIS A 68 6.52 -13.84 6.30
C HIS A 68 6.51 -13.94 4.77
N HIS A 69 7.14 -13.01 4.05
CA HIS A 69 7.25 -13.11 2.60
C HIS A 69 8.14 -14.30 2.20
N VAL A 70 9.29 -14.46 2.85
CA VAL A 70 10.23 -15.57 2.61
C VAL A 70 9.61 -16.92 2.98
N GLU A 71 8.92 -17.00 4.13
CA GLU A 71 8.19 -18.21 4.54
C GLU A 71 7.17 -18.63 3.49
N ARG A 72 6.38 -17.69 2.97
CA ARG A 72 5.39 -17.99 1.94
C ARG A 72 6.02 -18.41 0.62
N ILE A 73 7.17 -17.85 0.25
CA ILE A 73 7.91 -18.29 -0.95
C ILE A 73 8.31 -19.76 -0.78
N ARG A 74 8.86 -20.12 0.38
CA ARG A 74 9.20 -21.51 0.71
C ARG A 74 7.98 -22.42 0.60
N GLU A 75 6.84 -22.03 1.20
CA GLU A 75 5.61 -22.85 1.12
C GLU A 75 5.14 -23.09 -0.31
N GLN A 76 5.24 -22.08 -1.20
CA GLN A 76 4.90 -22.26 -2.60
C GLN A 76 5.88 -23.17 -3.34
N LEU A 77 7.19 -23.03 -3.10
CA LEU A 77 8.20 -23.88 -3.72
C LEU A 77 8.07 -25.36 -3.29
N LEU A 78 7.60 -25.60 -2.07
CA LEU A 78 7.29 -26.93 -1.56
C LEU A 78 5.92 -27.46 -2.02
N GLY A 79 5.11 -26.65 -2.69
CA GLY A 79 3.78 -27.03 -3.17
C GLY A 79 2.70 -27.02 -2.08
N ASN A 80 2.96 -26.42 -0.91
CA ASN A 80 2.05 -26.43 0.24
C ASN A 80 0.97 -25.34 0.15
N SER A 81 1.27 -24.19 -0.47
CA SER A 81 0.30 -23.11 -0.66
C SER A 81 0.67 -22.19 -1.82
N GLN A 82 -0.30 -21.44 -2.34
CA GLN A 82 -0.01 -20.40 -3.33
C GLN A 82 0.45 -19.10 -2.65
N HIS A 83 1.51 -18.50 -3.18
CA HIS A 83 2.00 -17.21 -2.71
C HIS A 83 1.07 -16.07 -3.19
N PRO A 84 0.65 -15.13 -2.31
CA PRO A 84 -0.32 -14.09 -2.66
C PRO A 84 0.23 -13.02 -3.62
N SER A 85 1.54 -12.80 -3.64
CA SER A 85 2.23 -11.90 -4.56
C SER A 85 3.08 -12.69 -5.55
N ASN A 86 2.61 -12.87 -6.78
CA ASN A 86 3.27 -13.69 -7.79
C ASN A 86 3.78 -12.84 -8.97
N GLY A 87 4.41 -13.49 -9.96
CA GLY A 87 4.95 -12.79 -11.12
C GLY A 87 3.91 -12.00 -11.92
N LEU A 88 2.64 -12.44 -11.95
CA LEU A 88 1.56 -11.73 -12.64
C LEU A 88 1.19 -10.45 -11.89
N THR A 89 1.01 -10.52 -10.57
CA THR A 89 0.70 -9.33 -9.76
C THR A 89 1.85 -8.33 -9.76
N ALA A 90 3.10 -8.82 -9.72
CA ALA A 90 4.29 -7.96 -9.85
C ALA A 90 4.36 -7.26 -11.22
N SER A 91 4.14 -8.01 -12.30
CA SER A 91 4.16 -7.45 -13.67
C SER A 91 3.06 -6.42 -13.88
N HIS A 92 1.87 -6.64 -13.32
CA HIS A 92 0.78 -5.67 -13.36
C HIS A 92 1.15 -4.36 -12.66
N THR A 93 1.76 -4.43 -11.47
CA THR A 93 2.26 -3.24 -10.77
C THR A 93 3.32 -2.51 -11.58
N SER A 94 4.28 -3.21 -12.18
CA SER A 94 5.30 -2.60 -13.06
C SER A 94 4.68 -1.90 -14.26
N TRP A 95 3.74 -2.55 -14.95
CA TRP A 95 3.01 -1.96 -16.08
C TRP A 95 2.29 -0.67 -15.68
N PHE A 96 1.65 -0.65 -14.51
CA PHE A 96 0.97 0.53 -14.00
C PHE A 96 1.95 1.69 -13.73
N MET A 97 3.12 1.39 -13.15
CA MET A 97 4.17 2.39 -12.94
C MET A 97 4.72 2.95 -14.26
N ASP A 98 4.90 2.11 -15.28
CA ASP A 98 5.33 2.57 -16.60
C ASP A 98 4.31 3.51 -17.26
N LYS A 99 3.00 3.26 -17.05
CA LYS A 99 1.95 4.19 -17.49
C LYS A 99 2.02 5.53 -16.77
N ILE A 100 2.26 5.53 -15.46
CA ILE A 100 2.46 6.77 -14.68
C ILE A 100 3.67 7.56 -15.20
N LEU A 101 4.78 6.88 -15.46
CA LEU A 101 6.02 7.49 -15.93
C LEU A 101 6.01 7.83 -17.42
N ARG A 102 4.98 7.41 -18.16
CA ARG A 102 4.84 7.56 -19.62
C ARG A 102 5.96 6.87 -20.41
N ASN A 103 6.42 5.72 -19.90
CA ASN A 103 7.37 4.87 -20.59
C ASN A 103 6.70 4.00 -21.68
N ILE A 104 5.36 3.88 -21.63
CA ILE A 104 4.50 3.11 -22.55
C ILE A 104 3.13 3.76 -22.71
#